data_AF-A0A388QAW9-F1
#
_entry.id   AF-A0A388QAW9-F1
#
_cell.length_a   1.000
_cell.length_b   1.000
_cell.length_c   1.000
_cell.angle_alpha   90.00
_cell.angle_beta   90.00
_cell.angle_gamma   90.00
#
_symmetry.space_group_name_H-M   'P 1'
#
loop_
_entity.id
_entity.type
_entity.pdbx_description
1 polymer ?
#
loop_
_entity_poly.entity_id
_entity_poly.type
_entity_poly.pdbx_seq_one_letter_code
_entity_poly.pdbx_strand_id
1 'polypeptide(L)'
;MPKLLGQMDQAITGHAYPPTVWSAGEVVVDSVQLSAANLQAGRYAVWMGLYSPLTQIRVAVEAGVGVVSEGRARLLEFQLGP
;
A
#
# COMPACT_ATOMS: atom_id res chain seq x y z
N MET A 1 13.83 -5.70 7.80
CA MET A 1 12.92 -5.02 6.85
C MET A 1 13.74 -4.24 5.83
N PRO A 2 13.25 -4.06 4.59
CA PRO A 2 13.81 -3.05 3.69
C PRO A 2 13.72 -1.66 4.35
N LYS A 3 14.68 -0.79 4.08
CA LYS A 3 14.69 0.58 4.59
C LYS A 3 13.51 1.36 4.01
N LEU A 4 12.71 2.02 4.87
CA LEU A 4 11.66 2.93 4.41
C LEU A 4 12.30 4.21 3.84
N LEU A 5 12.00 4.52 2.58
CA LEU A 5 12.53 5.70 1.90
C LEU A 5 11.48 6.79 1.67
N GLY A 6 10.21 6.43 1.73
CA GLY A 6 9.07 7.34 1.61
C GLY A 6 7.78 6.61 1.97
N GLN A 7 6.80 7.39 2.42
CA GLN A 7 5.46 6.91 2.72
C GLN A 7 4.45 7.97 2.27
N MET A 8 3.31 7.50 1.79
CA MET A 8 2.14 8.31 1.50
C MET A 8 0.93 7.57 2.05
N ASP A 9 0.06 8.30 2.75
CA ASP A 9 -1.21 7.78 3.22
C ASP A 9 -2.34 8.49 2.47
N GLN A 10 -3.34 7.73 2.06
CA GLN A 10 -4.58 8.27 1.50
C GLN A 10 -5.77 7.52 2.09
N ALA A 11 -6.91 8.18 2.14
CA ALA A 11 -8.16 7.50 2.41
C ALA A 11 -8.55 6.63 1.22
N ILE A 12 -8.99 5.41 1.48
CA ILE A 12 -9.44 4.48 0.44
C ILE A 12 -10.57 5.15 -0.35
N THR A 13 -10.47 5.15 -1.68
CA THR A 13 -11.42 5.77 -2.63
C THR A 13 -11.72 7.26 -2.33
N GLY A 14 -10.79 7.97 -1.68
CA GLY A 14 -11.01 9.36 -1.27
C GLY A 14 -12.21 9.55 -0.34
N HIS A 15 -12.53 8.55 0.49
CA HIS A 15 -13.72 8.47 1.36
C HIS A 15 -15.06 8.21 0.67
N ALA A 16 -15.12 8.10 -0.66
CA ALA A 16 -16.39 7.91 -1.37
C ALA A 16 -17.03 6.54 -1.10
N TYR A 17 -16.23 5.51 -0.80
CA TYR A 17 -16.68 4.14 -0.59
C TYR A 17 -15.98 3.48 0.62
N PRO A 18 -16.50 3.72 1.85
CA PRO A 18 -15.80 3.35 3.07
C PRO A 18 -15.80 1.82 3.34
N PRO A 19 -14.78 1.26 4.01
CA PRO A 19 -14.71 -0.17 4.31
C PRO A 19 -15.89 -0.76 5.10
N THR A 20 -16.66 0.08 5.80
CA THR A 20 -17.81 -0.34 6.60
C THR A 20 -19.01 -0.83 5.78
N VAL A 21 -19.03 -0.57 4.47
CA VAL A 21 -20.11 -1.00 3.57
C VAL A 21 -19.68 -2.11 2.61
N TRP A 22 -18.43 -2.56 2.69
CA TRP A 22 -17.94 -3.62 1.81
C TRP A 22 -18.57 -4.95 2.15
N SER A 23 -18.83 -5.75 1.11
CA SER A 23 -19.22 -7.14 1.24
C SER A 23 -18.01 -8.06 1.29
N ALA A 24 -18.11 -9.18 2.01
CA ALA A 24 -17.04 -10.17 2.03
C ALA A 24 -16.76 -10.70 0.61
N GLY A 25 -15.48 -10.69 0.20
CA GLY A 25 -15.06 -11.09 -1.14
C GLY A 25 -15.24 -10.02 -2.23
N GLU A 26 -15.78 -8.85 -1.90
CA GLU A 26 -15.87 -7.73 -2.84
C GLU A 26 -14.49 -7.21 -3.23
N VAL A 27 -14.31 -6.88 -4.51
CA VAL A 27 -13.11 -6.23 -5.02
C VAL A 27 -13.36 -4.73 -5.11
N VAL A 28 -12.68 -3.98 -4.25
CA VAL A 28 -12.69 -2.51 -4.27
C VAL A 28 -11.41 -1.99 -4.90
N VAL A 29 -11.54 -1.14 -5.91
CA VAL A 29 -10.41 -0.61 -6.68
C VAL A 29 -10.11 0.83 -6.28
N ASP A 30 -8.84 1.13 -6.04
CA ASP A 30 -8.36 2.48 -5.75
C ASP A 30 -7.09 2.78 -6.56
N SER A 31 -6.83 4.07 -6.81
CA SER A 31 -5.66 4.54 -7.55
C SER A 31 -4.81 5.45 -6.68
N VAL A 32 -3.50 5.21 -6.70
CA VAL A 32 -2.50 6.03 -5.99
C VAL A 32 -1.48 6.57 -6.99
N GLN A 33 -1.04 7.82 -6.79
CA GLN A 33 0.10 8.38 -7.50
C GLN A 33 1.25 8.57 -6.51
N LEU A 34 2.37 7.92 -6.77
CA LEU A 34 3.58 8.01 -5.96
C LEU A 34 4.68 8.70 -6.77
N SER A 35 5.24 9.79 -6.25
CA SER A 35 6.37 10.47 -6.88
C SER A 35 7.68 9.76 -6.56
N ALA A 36 8.47 9.48 -7.60
CA ALA A 36 9.84 8.97 -7.48
C ALA A 36 10.91 10.06 -7.63
N ALA A 37 10.52 11.34 -7.72
CA ALA A 37 11.41 12.44 -8.13
C ALA A 37 12.65 12.63 -7.23
N ASN A 38 12.55 12.26 -5.95
CA ASN A 38 13.63 12.40 -4.96
C ASN A 38 14.34 11.07 -4.67
N LEU A 39 14.04 10.01 -5.42
CA LEU A 39 14.72 8.72 -5.29
C LEU A 39 15.96 8.69 -6.18
N GLN A 40 17.04 8.12 -5.67
CA GLN A 40 18.23 7.84 -6.47
C GLN A 40 17.95 6.69 -7.46
N ALA A 41 18.82 6.48 -8.44
CA ALA A 41 18.72 5.29 -9.29
C ALA A 41 18.91 4.02 -8.44
N GLY A 42 18.13 2.98 -8.71
CA GLY A 42 18.18 1.74 -7.93
C GLY A 42 16.92 0.87 -8.02
N ARG A 43 16.94 -0.23 -7.27
CA ARG A 43 15.81 -1.16 -7.14
C ARG A 43 14.96 -0.80 -5.94
N TYR A 44 13.66 -0.72 -6.15
CA TYR A 44 12.68 -0.34 -5.15
C TYR A 44 11.52 -1.32 -5.12
N ALA A 45 10.89 -1.44 -3.96
CA ALA A 45 9.66 -2.20 -3.77
C ALA A 45 8.59 -1.27 -3.19
N VAL A 46 7.38 -1.34 -3.74
CA VAL A 46 6.22 -0.63 -3.21
C VAL A 46 5.43 -1.60 -2.33
N TRP A 47 5.15 -1.16 -1.10
CA TRP A 47 4.38 -1.90 -0.12
C TRP A 47 3.12 -1.13 0.24
N MET A 48 2.00 -1.83 0.34
CA MET A 48 0.70 -1.28 0.74
C MET A 48 0.25 -1.95 2.03
N GLY A 49 -0.34 -1.18 2.93
CA GLY A 49 -1.06 -1.73 4.07
C GLY A 49 -2.17 -0.79 4.49
N LEU A 50 -3.18 -1.34 5.15
CA LEU A 50 -4.30 -0.57 5.68
C LEU A 50 -4.15 -0.43 7.19
N TYR A 51 -4.56 0.72 7.71
CA TYR A 51 -4.58 0.97 9.14
C TYR A 51 -5.85 1.73 9.51
N SER A 52 -6.29 1.58 10.76
CA SER A 52 -7.38 2.39 11.30
C SER A 52 -6.83 3.76 11.70
N PRO A 53 -7.33 4.89 11.15
CA PRO A 53 -6.83 6.22 11.52
C PRO A 53 -7.13 6.57 12.99
N LEU A 54 -8.15 5.93 13.59
CA LEU A 54 -8.54 6.14 14.99
C LEU A 54 -7.58 5.46 15.97
N THR A 55 -7.18 4.22 15.68
CA THR A 55 -6.35 3.42 16.59
C THR A 55 -4.87 3.38 16.19
N GLN A 56 -4.55 3.80 14.96
CA GLN A 56 -3.23 3.66 14.34
C GLN A 56 -2.75 2.21 14.23
N ILE A 57 -3.64 1.24 14.43
CA ILE A 57 -3.33 -0.19 14.31
C ILE A 57 -3.46 -0.59 12.85
N ARG A 58 -2.44 -1.33 12.38
CA ARG A 58 -2.41 -1.92 11.04
C ARG A 58 -3.25 -3.19 11.01
N VAL A 59 -4.04 -3.34 9.96
CA VAL A 59 -4.88 -4.53 9.74
C VAL A 59 -4.01 -5.65 9.16
N ALA A 60 -4.34 -6.90 9.51
CA ALA A 60 -3.74 -8.05 8.85
C ALA A 60 -4.14 -8.05 7.36
N VAL A 61 -3.18 -8.37 6.49
CA VAL A 61 -3.39 -8.41 5.05
C VAL A 61 -3.03 -9.80 4.55
N GLU A 62 -3.87 -10.36 3.71
CA GLU A 62 -3.57 -11.55 2.92
C GLU A 62 -3.30 -11.13 1.48
N ALA A 63 -2.23 -11.64 0.88
CA ALA A 63 -1.92 -11.43 -0.53
C ALA A 63 -2.04 -12.76 -1.27
N GLY A 64 -2.80 -12.79 -2.37
CA GLY A 64 -3.02 -14.03 -3.11
C GLY A 64 -1.74 -14.65 -3.68
N VAL A 65 -0.86 -13.82 -4.27
CA VAL A 65 0.41 -14.27 -4.89
C VAL A 65 1.62 -13.45 -4.42
N GLY A 66 1.40 -12.51 -3.48
CA GLY A 66 2.38 -11.52 -3.05
C GLY A 66 3.08 -11.88 -1.74
N VAL A 67 4.16 -11.16 -1.44
CA VAL A 67 4.82 -11.25 -0.13
C VAL A 67 4.07 -10.36 0.86
N VAL A 68 3.71 -10.91 2.01
CA VAL A 68 3.19 -10.16 3.16
C VAL A 68 4.28 -10.03 4.22
N SER A 69 4.47 -8.83 4.76
CA SER A 69 5.37 -8.56 5.88
C SER A 69 4.78 -7.46 6.76
N GLU A 70 4.66 -7.72 8.06
CA GLU A 70 4.15 -6.74 9.05
C GLU A 70 2.86 -6.03 8.62
N GLY A 71 1.85 -6.79 8.21
CA GLY A 71 0.54 -6.24 7.78
C GLY A 71 0.60 -5.39 6.50
N ARG A 72 1.63 -5.58 5.66
CA ARG A 72 1.74 -4.95 4.34
C ARG A 72 1.93 -6.01 3.26
N ALA A 73 1.29 -5.81 2.12
CA ALA A 73 1.52 -6.59 0.91
C ALA A 73 2.46 -5.85 -0.04
N ARG A 74 3.43 -6.55 -0.65
CA ARG A 74 4.24 -5.99 -1.72
C ARG A 74 3.40 -5.92 -3.00
N LEU A 75 3.22 -4.71 -3.52
CA LEU A 75 2.47 -4.49 -4.76
C LEU A 75 3.32 -4.77 -5.99
N LEU A 76 4.51 -4.20 -6.03
CA LEU A 76 5.42 -4.31 -7.17
C LEU A 76 6.86 -4.04 -6.76
N GLU A 77 7.77 -4.45 -7.64
CA GLU A 77 9.17 -4.03 -7.64
C GLU A 77 9.47 -3.30 -8.94
N PHE A 78 10.32 -2.28 -8.88
CA PHE A 78 10.70 -1.51 -10.05
C PHE A 78 12.17 -1.06 -9.96
N GLN A 79 12.77 -0.85 -11.13
CA GLN A 79 14.07 -0.21 -11.30
C GLN A 79 13.83 1.26 -11.65
N LEU A 80 14.50 2.17 -10.95
CA LEU A 80 14.56 3.58 -11.31
C LEU A 80 15.91 3.89 -11.94
N GLY A 81 15.90 4.49 -13.12
CA GLY A 81 17.11 4.66 -13.94
C GLY A 81 17.48 3.40 -14.72
N PRO A 82 18.52 3.49 -15.56
CA PRO A 82 19.06 2.34 -16.30
C PRO A 82 19.63 1.25 -15.37
#